data_AF-A0AAU2XX19-F1
#
_entry.id   AF-A0AAU2XX19-F1
#
_cell.length_a   1.000
_cell.length_b   1.000
_cell.length_c   1.000
_cell.angle_alpha   90.00
_cell.angle_beta   90.00
_cell.angle_gamma   90.00
#
_symmetry.space_group_name_H-M   'P 1'
#
loop_
_entity.id
_entity.type
_entity.pdbx_description
1 polymer ?
#
loop_
_entity_poly.entity_id
_entity_poly.type
_entity_poly.pdbx_seq_one_letter_code
_entity_poly.pdbx_strand_id
1 'polypeptide(L)'
;MTTVMEKAPVEMRTPGSRGSWSATFALARFEARRLLLSIPVLLAFAAYAAWIVWRTPDFEGSYPALQDADRATQSTPLLVGFAVLLCANHAVLRSKRRDTERHFAVLVLPRSWRTAAHALSVVPAALLTAVGVLGQFTWNALRSGAVGSGSPGELLVGPLTVLLFGVTGVLLARLVPSMLAGTLLIVLFLFMFVAGTAPAVDGERGMRWLYPVVGEASSTTLPSDLIGRPAAWHALYLAGFALTVALLAVLAGGGRGWALQGALAGGLALTLTGGIVQTQALPAATTAARERVSVSPEKEQTCVRRGTSTYCAFPEWKAQADTWADLVDKVQSSAGGSAHTQPLVVRQRVDARYGLSGDAAIDPSTTPHQVTVGTAWGGNRVPEFSAAVAAVLVAGDEKASGSMCDGRMVTVMWLALNRLPDPMTSLRNVRLDDSVTGSAIVLSPTNPMSMTAGQTDVVRELLGKPSAGIAAQVKAHWAELTAPKVTTARVAQLLGVAAPKAADKCED
;
A
#
# COMPACT_ATOMS: atom_id res chain seq x y z
N MET A 1 18.42 -72.84 -55.69
CA MET A 1 17.55 -72.16 -54.72
C MET A 1 18.42 -71.25 -53.87
N THR A 2 18.43 -69.96 -54.15
CA THR A 2 19.15 -68.93 -53.38
C THR A 2 18.17 -68.25 -52.43
N THR A 3 18.39 -68.45 -51.14
CA THR A 3 17.66 -67.80 -50.05
C THR A 3 18.07 -66.33 -49.97
N VAL A 4 17.13 -65.44 -50.24
CA VAL A 4 17.26 -64.00 -49.99
C VAL A 4 17.14 -63.79 -48.48
N MET A 5 18.22 -63.34 -47.83
CA MET A 5 18.17 -62.92 -46.43
C MET A 5 17.42 -61.59 -46.35
N GLU A 6 16.25 -61.62 -45.72
CA GLU A 6 15.48 -60.44 -45.37
C GLU A 6 16.24 -59.65 -44.30
N LYS A 7 16.50 -58.38 -44.59
CA LYS A 7 17.25 -57.46 -43.73
C LYS A 7 16.46 -57.22 -42.44
N ALA A 8 17.06 -57.53 -41.30
CA ALA A 8 16.44 -57.31 -39.98
C ALA A 8 15.92 -55.87 -39.84
N PRO A 9 14.71 -55.66 -39.27
CA PRO A 9 14.15 -54.33 -39.09
C PRO A 9 15.07 -53.49 -38.21
N VAL A 10 15.28 -52.23 -38.62
CA VAL A 10 16.05 -51.26 -37.85
C VAL A 10 15.37 -51.07 -36.50
N GLU A 11 16.12 -51.33 -35.43
CA GLU A 11 15.68 -51.12 -34.05
C GLU A 11 15.31 -49.64 -33.87
N MET A 12 14.01 -49.35 -33.71
CA MET A 12 13.54 -48.00 -33.37
C MET A 12 14.05 -47.66 -31.96
N ARG A 13 15.10 -46.85 -31.87
CA ARG A 13 15.53 -46.21 -30.63
C ARG A 13 14.33 -45.51 -29.98
N THR A 14 13.88 -46.03 -28.84
CA THR A 14 12.98 -45.32 -27.94
C THR A 14 13.67 -44.02 -27.51
N PRO A 15 13.08 -42.83 -27.76
CA PRO A 15 13.71 -41.58 -27.36
C PRO A 15 13.84 -41.54 -25.84
N GLY A 16 15.07 -41.49 -25.34
CA GLY A 16 15.35 -41.45 -23.90
C GLY A 16 14.78 -40.20 -23.23
N SER A 17 14.59 -40.26 -21.90
CA SER A 17 13.99 -39.20 -21.07
C SER A 17 14.66 -37.82 -21.20
N ARG A 18 15.93 -37.75 -21.63
CA ARG A 18 16.65 -36.49 -21.90
C ARG A 18 16.13 -35.77 -23.16
N GLY A 19 15.66 -36.51 -24.16
CA GLY A 19 15.11 -35.95 -25.40
C GLY A 19 13.76 -35.26 -25.17
N SER A 20 12.91 -35.81 -24.29
CA SER A 20 11.57 -35.26 -24.01
C SER A 20 11.62 -33.93 -23.26
N TRP A 21 12.53 -33.77 -22.28
CA TRP A 21 12.68 -32.50 -21.55
C TRP A 21 13.17 -31.35 -22.42
N SER A 22 14.15 -31.61 -23.30
CA SER A 22 14.66 -30.58 -24.22
C SER A 22 13.55 -30.05 -25.14
N ALA A 23 12.70 -30.95 -25.66
CA ALA A 23 11.57 -30.59 -26.51
C ALA A 23 10.45 -29.89 -25.71
N THR A 24 10.20 -30.28 -24.46
CA THR A 24 9.29 -29.54 -23.55
C THR A 24 9.75 -28.12 -23.29
N PHE A 25 11.04 -27.89 -22.99
CA PHE A 25 11.58 -26.54 -22.79
C PHE A 25 11.56 -25.70 -24.06
N ALA A 26 11.85 -26.30 -25.22
CA ALA A 26 11.75 -25.63 -26.51
C ALA A 26 10.31 -25.16 -26.78
N LEU A 27 9.32 -26.02 -26.53
CA LEU A 27 7.91 -25.67 -26.64
C LEU A 27 7.50 -24.60 -25.61
N ALA A 28 7.94 -24.74 -24.36
CA ALA A 28 7.66 -23.76 -23.31
C ALA A 28 8.19 -22.37 -23.68
N ARG A 29 9.42 -22.28 -24.20
CA ARG A 29 10.02 -21.03 -24.69
C ARG A 29 9.24 -20.44 -25.87
N PHE A 30 8.81 -21.28 -26.81
CA PHE A 30 8.00 -20.84 -27.95
C PHE A 30 6.65 -20.27 -27.50
N GLU A 31 5.93 -21.00 -26.63
CA GLU A 31 4.64 -20.54 -26.12
C GLU A 31 4.78 -19.32 -25.19
N ALA A 32 5.85 -19.24 -24.39
CA ALA A 32 6.12 -18.08 -23.56
C ALA A 32 6.33 -16.82 -24.40
N ARG A 33 7.10 -16.92 -25.49
CA ARG A 33 7.28 -15.80 -26.43
C ARG A 33 5.95 -15.38 -27.04
N ARG A 34 5.11 -16.34 -27.46
CA ARG A 34 3.77 -16.02 -28.00
C ARG A 34 2.84 -15.41 -26.96
N LEU A 35 2.88 -15.89 -25.73
CA LEU A 35 2.11 -15.38 -24.61
C LEU A 35 2.47 -13.91 -24.34
N LEU A 36 3.77 -13.63 -24.15
CA LEU A 36 4.28 -12.29 -23.87
C LEU A 36 4.02 -11.29 -25.01
N LEU A 37 4.00 -11.76 -26.25
CA LEU A 37 3.72 -10.93 -27.43
C LEU A 37 2.23 -10.89 -27.81
N SER A 38 1.35 -11.50 -27.02
CA SER A 38 -0.09 -11.42 -27.27
C SER A 38 -0.61 -10.04 -26.89
N ILE A 39 -1.52 -9.49 -27.72
CA ILE A 39 -2.09 -8.15 -27.51
C ILE A 39 -2.64 -7.98 -26.08
N PRO A 40 -3.42 -8.90 -25.50
CA PRO A 40 -3.94 -8.73 -24.14
C PRO A 40 -2.84 -8.63 -23.08
N VAL A 41 -1.78 -9.45 -23.19
CA VAL A 41 -0.66 -9.43 -22.23
C VAL A 41 0.17 -8.16 -22.38
N LEU A 42 0.42 -7.72 -23.61
CA LEU A 42 1.13 -6.46 -23.89
C LEU A 42 0.34 -5.26 -23.33
N LEU A 43 -0.96 -5.20 -23.56
CA LEU A 43 -1.82 -4.14 -23.02
C LEU A 43 -1.86 -4.18 -21.49
N ALA A 44 -1.94 -5.37 -20.88
CA ALA A 44 -1.92 -5.50 -19.42
C ALA A 44 -0.60 -5.04 -18.80
N PHE A 45 0.55 -5.40 -19.39
CA PHE A 45 1.85 -4.90 -18.92
C PHE A 45 2.04 -3.41 -19.19
N ALA A 46 1.56 -2.89 -20.33
CA ALA A 46 1.60 -1.46 -20.61
C ALA A 46 0.74 -0.67 -19.62
N ALA A 47 -0.47 -1.16 -19.30
CA ALA A 47 -1.32 -0.58 -18.28
C ALA A 47 -0.70 -0.66 -16.89
N TYR A 48 -0.06 -1.79 -16.55
CA TYR A 48 0.65 -1.93 -15.27
C TYR A 48 1.83 -0.96 -15.16
N ALA A 49 2.65 -0.83 -16.21
CA ALA A 49 3.75 0.12 -16.26
C ALA A 49 3.25 1.56 -16.21
N ALA A 50 2.22 1.90 -16.98
CA ALA A 50 1.57 3.21 -16.95
C ALA A 50 1.00 3.53 -15.57
N TRP A 51 0.40 2.55 -14.89
CA TRP A 51 -0.09 2.68 -13.52
C TRP A 51 1.05 2.97 -12.54
N ILE A 52 2.16 2.22 -12.62
CA ILE A 52 3.35 2.49 -11.79
C ILE A 52 3.82 3.92 -12.04
N VAL A 53 3.99 4.31 -13.30
CA VAL A 53 4.47 5.65 -13.68
C VAL A 53 3.49 6.75 -13.27
N TRP A 54 2.18 6.53 -13.36
CA TRP A 54 1.16 7.51 -12.97
C TRP A 54 1.06 7.67 -11.45
N ARG A 55 1.21 6.57 -10.70
CA ARG A 55 1.28 6.59 -9.23
C ARG A 55 2.61 7.09 -8.69
N THR A 56 3.64 7.16 -9.53
CA THR A 56 4.98 7.61 -9.12
C THR A 56 5.00 9.11 -8.75
N PRO A 57 4.32 10.00 -9.51
CA PRO A 57 4.07 11.38 -9.12
C PRO A 57 2.97 11.58 -8.07
N ASP A 58 2.10 10.60 -7.82
CA ASP A 58 0.86 10.87 -7.11
C ASP A 58 1.06 11.22 -5.63
N PHE A 59 0.79 12.51 -5.44
CA PHE A 59 0.15 13.24 -4.37
C PHE A 59 0.81 13.24 -2.99
N GLU A 60 1.23 14.45 -2.64
CA GLU A 60 1.63 14.90 -1.31
C GLU A 60 3.02 14.46 -0.84
N GLY A 61 4.11 14.62 -1.60
CA GLY A 61 5.48 14.76 -1.05
C GLY A 61 5.87 13.91 0.18
N SER A 62 5.31 12.71 0.29
CA SER A 62 5.20 11.97 1.54
C SER A 62 6.33 10.97 1.63
N TYR A 63 6.80 10.76 2.84
CA TYR A 63 7.88 9.85 3.14
C TYR A 63 7.32 8.44 3.20
N PRO A 64 7.65 7.55 2.24
CA PRO A 64 6.98 6.27 2.13
C PRO A 64 7.38 5.34 3.29
N ALA A 65 6.39 4.69 3.89
CA ALA A 65 6.63 3.53 4.75
C ALA A 65 6.74 2.28 3.88
N LEU A 66 7.86 1.55 3.98
CA LEU A 66 8.16 0.44 3.06
C LEU A 66 7.20 -0.74 3.21
N GLN A 67 6.67 -0.95 4.41
CA GLN A 67 5.64 -1.93 4.72
C GLN A 67 4.24 -1.57 4.19
N ASP A 68 4.04 -0.34 3.72
CA ASP A 68 2.84 0.06 2.98
C ASP A 68 3.10 -0.08 1.48
N ALA A 69 4.32 0.28 1.05
CA ALA A 69 4.75 0.21 -0.33
C ALA A 69 4.76 -1.23 -0.88
N ASP A 70 5.20 -2.23 -0.10
CA ASP A 70 5.18 -3.63 -0.52
C ASP A 70 3.74 -4.18 -0.66
N ARG A 71 2.84 -3.87 0.27
CA ARG A 71 1.41 -4.24 0.23
C ARG A 71 0.71 -3.60 -0.97
N ALA A 72 1.05 -2.37 -1.29
CA ALA A 72 0.51 -1.67 -2.45
C ALA A 72 0.88 -2.31 -3.80
N THR A 73 1.86 -3.24 -3.85
CA THR A 73 2.25 -3.94 -5.09
C THR A 73 1.34 -5.11 -5.48
N GLN A 74 0.40 -5.52 -4.63
CA GLN A 74 -0.28 -6.82 -4.78
C GLN A 74 -1.46 -6.81 -5.76
N SER A 75 -2.26 -5.72 -5.75
CA SER A 75 -3.53 -5.69 -6.49
C SER A 75 -3.35 -5.49 -7.99
N THR A 76 -2.47 -4.57 -8.42
CA THR A 76 -2.34 -4.24 -9.85
C THR A 76 -1.88 -5.41 -10.74
N PRO A 77 -0.98 -6.30 -10.29
CA PRO A 77 -0.64 -7.52 -11.02
C PRO A 77 -1.83 -8.44 -11.39
N LEU A 78 -2.99 -8.33 -10.73
CA LEU A 78 -4.19 -9.10 -11.10
C LEU A 78 -4.60 -8.88 -12.56
N LEU A 79 -4.45 -7.67 -13.09
CA LEU A 79 -4.74 -7.37 -14.50
C LEU A 79 -3.90 -8.24 -15.44
N VAL A 80 -2.60 -8.36 -15.14
CA VAL A 80 -1.67 -9.24 -15.86
C VAL A 80 -2.08 -10.70 -15.67
N GLY A 81 -2.44 -11.10 -14.46
CA GLY A 81 -2.94 -12.45 -14.14
C GLY A 81 -4.13 -12.85 -15.01
N PHE A 82 -5.14 -11.99 -15.14
CA PHE A 82 -6.31 -12.27 -15.99
C PHE A 82 -5.96 -12.40 -17.47
N ALA A 83 -5.11 -11.51 -17.99
CA ALA A 83 -4.66 -11.57 -19.39
C ALA A 83 -3.88 -12.87 -19.67
N VAL A 84 -3.01 -13.26 -18.74
CA VAL A 84 -2.22 -14.48 -18.81
C VAL A 84 -3.10 -15.73 -18.70
N LEU A 85 -4.09 -15.76 -17.80
CA LEU A 85 -5.07 -16.85 -17.70
C LEU A 85 -5.78 -17.08 -19.04
N LEU A 86 -6.33 -16.01 -19.62
CA LEU A 86 -7.06 -16.08 -20.89
C LEU A 86 -6.16 -16.59 -22.03
N CYS A 87 -4.97 -16.01 -22.16
CA CYS A 87 -4.05 -16.36 -23.23
C CYS A 87 -3.49 -17.78 -23.08
N ALA A 88 -3.19 -18.23 -21.85
CA ALA A 88 -2.76 -19.60 -21.58
C ALA A 88 -3.87 -20.61 -21.89
N ASN A 89 -5.12 -20.32 -21.51
CA ASN A 89 -6.29 -21.15 -21.86
C ASN A 89 -6.43 -21.28 -23.39
N HIS A 90 -6.40 -20.16 -24.11
CA HIS A 90 -6.49 -20.14 -25.56
C HIS A 90 -5.31 -20.83 -26.27
N ALA A 91 -4.11 -20.79 -25.69
CA ALA A 91 -2.93 -21.47 -26.20
C ALA A 91 -3.10 -23.00 -26.13
N VAL A 92 -3.58 -23.53 -25.01
CA VAL A 92 -3.82 -24.96 -24.82
C VAL A 92 -4.95 -25.47 -25.72
N LEU A 93 -6.01 -24.69 -25.92
CA LEU A 93 -7.13 -25.04 -26.81
C LEU A 93 -6.80 -24.87 -28.31
N ARG A 94 -5.64 -24.29 -28.65
CA ARG A 94 -5.27 -23.93 -30.03
C ARG A 94 -5.21 -25.15 -30.96
N SER A 95 -4.63 -26.26 -30.50
CA SER A 95 -4.45 -27.44 -31.33
C SER A 95 -5.79 -28.09 -31.70
N LYS A 96 -6.69 -28.17 -30.72
CA LYS A 96 -8.08 -28.64 -30.91
C LYS A 96 -8.85 -27.72 -31.86
N ARG A 97 -8.73 -26.40 -31.70
CA ARG A 97 -9.43 -25.43 -32.57
C ARG A 97 -9.00 -25.52 -34.04
N ARG A 98 -7.72 -25.79 -34.29
CA ARG A 98 -7.17 -25.85 -35.64
C ARG A 98 -7.16 -27.26 -36.24
N ASP A 99 -7.81 -28.22 -35.58
CA ASP A 99 -7.77 -29.66 -35.92
C ASP A 99 -6.34 -30.21 -36.16
N THR A 100 -5.38 -29.65 -35.44
CA THR A 100 -3.96 -30.06 -35.56
C THR A 100 -3.58 -31.16 -34.56
N GLU A 101 -4.51 -31.56 -33.68
CA GLU A 101 -4.24 -32.55 -32.64
C GLU A 101 -3.86 -33.92 -33.22
N ARG A 102 -4.44 -34.30 -34.37
CA ARG A 102 -4.11 -35.54 -35.10
C ARG A 102 -2.66 -35.54 -35.60
N HIS A 103 -2.14 -34.38 -35.98
CA HIS A 103 -0.75 -34.21 -36.41
C HIS A 103 0.21 -34.26 -35.21
N PHE A 104 -0.20 -33.71 -34.06
CA PHE A 104 0.58 -33.80 -32.82
C PHE A 104 0.57 -35.20 -32.18
N ALA A 105 -0.42 -36.03 -32.49
CA ALA A 105 -0.47 -37.42 -32.00
C ALA A 105 0.67 -38.30 -32.55
N VAL A 106 1.24 -37.91 -33.70
CA VAL A 106 2.37 -38.60 -34.36
C VAL A 106 3.72 -38.03 -33.91
N LEU A 107 3.73 -36.90 -33.19
CA LEU A 107 4.96 -36.21 -32.76
C LEU A 107 5.55 -36.78 -31.46
N VAL A 108 6.85 -36.53 -31.27
CA VAL A 108 7.70 -37.02 -30.17
C VAL A 108 7.25 -36.58 -28.77
N LEU A 109 6.35 -35.59 -28.63
CA LEU A 109 5.96 -35.03 -27.34
C LEU A 109 4.52 -35.43 -26.93
N PRO A 110 4.35 -36.37 -25.98
CA PRO A 110 3.04 -36.76 -25.47
C PRO A 110 2.24 -35.58 -24.90
N ARG A 111 0.91 -35.75 -24.83
CA ARG A 111 -0.03 -34.70 -24.38
C ARG A 111 0.30 -34.15 -22.98
N SER A 112 0.78 -34.97 -22.06
CA SER A 112 1.20 -34.58 -20.71
C SER A 112 2.41 -33.62 -20.74
N TRP A 113 3.42 -33.93 -21.54
CA TRP A 113 4.62 -33.11 -21.75
C TRP A 113 4.31 -31.79 -22.46
N ARG A 114 3.32 -31.77 -23.37
CA ARG A 114 2.80 -30.52 -23.95
C ARG A 114 2.10 -29.66 -22.91
N THR A 115 1.32 -30.27 -22.01
CA THR A 115 0.69 -29.52 -20.89
C THR A 115 1.75 -28.95 -19.94
N ALA A 116 2.78 -29.73 -19.59
CA ALA A 116 3.90 -29.25 -18.79
C ALA A 116 4.61 -28.06 -19.46
N ALA A 117 4.80 -28.10 -20.79
CA ALA A 117 5.35 -26.98 -21.54
C ALA A 117 4.48 -25.71 -21.43
N HIS A 118 3.15 -25.83 -21.53
CA HIS A 118 2.24 -24.70 -21.35
C HIS A 118 2.25 -24.15 -19.92
N ALA A 119 2.31 -25.01 -18.91
CA ALA A 119 2.45 -24.57 -17.51
C ALA A 119 3.77 -23.79 -17.30
N LEU A 120 4.88 -24.30 -17.83
CA LEU A 120 6.19 -23.62 -17.77
C LEU A 120 6.21 -22.31 -18.58
N SER A 121 5.40 -22.19 -19.64
CA SER A 121 5.38 -21.00 -20.48
C SER A 121 4.86 -19.73 -19.79
N VAL A 122 4.20 -19.89 -18.64
CA VAL A 122 3.68 -18.79 -17.81
C VAL A 122 4.79 -18.15 -16.96
N VAL A 123 5.85 -18.90 -16.62
CA VAL A 123 6.91 -18.45 -15.70
C VAL A 123 7.55 -17.12 -16.12
N PRO A 124 7.89 -16.87 -17.41
CA PRO A 124 8.44 -15.59 -17.83
C PRO A 124 7.52 -14.39 -17.58
N ALA A 125 6.20 -14.56 -17.66
CA ALA A 125 5.25 -13.48 -17.33
C ALA A 125 5.28 -13.16 -15.83
N ALA A 126 5.31 -14.19 -14.96
CA ALA A 126 5.45 -13.99 -13.52
C ALA A 126 6.79 -13.33 -13.15
N LEU A 127 7.89 -13.70 -13.81
CA LEU A 127 9.19 -13.05 -13.61
C LEU A 127 9.19 -11.59 -14.07
N LEU A 128 8.54 -11.26 -15.19
CA LEU A 128 8.41 -9.88 -15.63
C LEU A 128 7.56 -9.04 -14.66
N THR A 129 6.50 -9.63 -14.10
CA THR A 129 5.74 -9.02 -13.00
C THR A 129 6.62 -8.79 -11.78
N ALA A 130 7.49 -9.73 -11.41
CA ALA A 130 8.42 -9.56 -10.30
C ALA A 130 9.38 -8.40 -10.53
N VAL A 131 9.86 -8.19 -11.77
CA VAL A 131 10.66 -7.02 -12.13
C VAL A 131 9.87 -5.73 -11.95
N GLY A 132 8.59 -5.69 -12.35
CA GLY A 132 7.71 -4.54 -12.13
C GLY A 132 7.51 -4.23 -10.64
N VAL A 133 7.23 -5.26 -9.83
CA VAL A 133 7.07 -5.14 -8.36
C VAL A 133 8.36 -4.64 -7.71
N LEU A 134 9.50 -5.24 -8.05
CA LEU A 134 10.80 -4.82 -7.52
C LEU A 134 11.14 -3.39 -7.96
N GLY A 135 10.85 -3.01 -9.20
CA GLY A 135 11.03 -1.64 -9.69
C GLY A 135 10.20 -0.64 -8.92
N GLN A 136 8.91 -0.93 -8.71
CA GLN A 136 7.99 -0.09 -7.92
C GLN A 136 8.44 0.02 -6.46
N PHE A 137 8.81 -1.08 -5.82
CA PHE A 137 9.26 -1.08 -4.42
C PHE A 137 10.61 -0.36 -4.26
N THR A 138 11.57 -0.65 -5.14
CA THR A 138 12.90 -0.03 -5.12
C THR A 138 12.79 1.48 -5.33
N TRP A 139 11.91 1.94 -6.22
CA TRP A 139 11.66 3.36 -6.38
C TRP A 139 11.23 4.01 -5.07
N ASN A 140 10.28 3.41 -4.33
CA ASN A 140 9.85 3.92 -3.03
C ASN A 140 10.97 3.85 -1.98
N ALA A 141 11.76 2.77 -1.97
CA ALA A 141 12.90 2.61 -1.06
C ALA A 141 14.01 3.64 -1.28
N LEU A 142 14.19 4.11 -2.52
CA LEU A 142 15.19 5.12 -2.86
C LEU A 142 14.72 6.56 -2.64
N ARG A 143 13.43 6.79 -2.32
CA ARG A 143 12.94 8.13 -1.99
C ARG A 143 13.56 8.60 -0.68
N SER A 144 14.00 9.86 -0.66
CA SER A 144 14.51 10.50 0.55
C SER A 144 13.49 10.37 1.67
N GLY A 145 13.95 9.95 2.86
CA GLY A 145 13.15 9.80 4.08
C GLY A 145 12.18 8.62 4.10
N ALA A 146 12.32 7.64 3.20
CA ALA A 146 11.65 6.35 3.36
C ALA A 146 11.96 5.72 4.73
N VAL A 147 10.95 5.11 5.36
CA VAL A 147 11.05 4.51 6.70
C VAL A 147 10.56 3.06 6.71
N GLY A 148 10.94 2.32 7.73
CA GLY A 148 10.49 0.95 7.95
C GLY A 148 11.18 -0.09 7.06
N SER A 149 10.49 -1.18 6.78
CA SER A 149 11.04 -2.31 6.03
C SER A 149 10.00 -2.98 5.14
N GLY A 150 10.43 -3.58 4.03
CA GLY A 150 9.57 -4.38 3.17
C GLY A 150 9.66 -5.87 3.47
N SER A 151 8.55 -6.57 3.30
CA SER A 151 8.42 -8.01 3.43
C SER A 151 8.60 -8.72 2.08
N PRO A 152 9.58 -9.62 1.95
CA PRO A 152 9.71 -10.45 0.75
C PRO A 152 8.45 -11.27 0.45
N GLY A 153 7.72 -11.69 1.50
CA GLY A 153 6.46 -12.41 1.34
C GLY A 153 5.39 -11.57 0.64
N GLU A 154 5.25 -10.29 1.02
CA GLU A 154 4.28 -9.38 0.42
C GLU A 154 4.66 -9.06 -1.05
N LEU A 155 5.96 -8.89 -1.34
CA LEU A 155 6.45 -8.66 -2.70
C LEU A 155 6.27 -9.87 -3.64
N LEU A 156 6.22 -11.09 -3.10
CA LEU A 156 6.01 -12.31 -3.89
C LEU A 156 4.55 -12.52 -4.31
N VAL A 157 3.58 -11.87 -3.65
CA VAL A 157 2.15 -12.09 -3.89
C VAL A 157 1.77 -11.80 -5.35
N GLY A 158 2.14 -10.63 -5.88
CA GLY A 158 1.82 -10.24 -7.25
C GLY A 158 2.30 -11.26 -8.31
N PRO A 159 3.60 -11.61 -8.34
CA PRO A 159 4.15 -12.62 -9.25
C PRO A 159 3.53 -14.01 -9.09
N LEU A 160 3.33 -14.47 -7.85
CA LEU A 160 2.73 -15.78 -7.57
C LEU A 160 1.26 -15.83 -7.99
N THR A 161 0.54 -14.73 -7.87
CA THR A 161 -0.82 -14.58 -8.38
C THR A 161 -0.84 -14.68 -9.90
N VAL A 162 0.02 -13.96 -10.62
CA VAL A 162 0.12 -14.10 -12.10
C VAL A 162 0.42 -15.55 -12.51
N LEU A 163 1.32 -16.22 -11.78
CA LEU A 163 1.63 -17.63 -12.01
C LEU A 163 0.41 -18.53 -11.79
N LEU A 164 -0.28 -18.40 -10.66
CA LEU A 164 -1.49 -19.15 -10.29
C LEU A 164 -2.58 -19.00 -11.36
N PHE A 165 -2.84 -17.78 -11.79
CA PHE A 165 -3.85 -17.49 -12.81
C PHE A 165 -3.50 -18.13 -14.17
N GLY A 166 -2.24 -18.05 -14.58
CA GLY A 166 -1.80 -18.68 -15.83
C GLY A 166 -1.91 -20.20 -15.83
N VAL A 167 -1.46 -20.87 -14.75
CA VAL A 167 -1.59 -22.34 -14.64
C VAL A 167 -3.05 -22.77 -14.48
N THR A 168 -3.89 -21.94 -13.87
CA THR A 168 -5.34 -22.15 -13.82
C THR A 168 -5.96 -22.12 -15.21
N GLY A 169 -5.54 -21.18 -16.07
CA GLY A 169 -5.94 -21.15 -17.47
C GLY A 169 -5.58 -22.43 -18.24
N VAL A 170 -4.39 -22.98 -17.96
CA VAL A 170 -3.92 -24.27 -18.51
C VAL A 170 -4.78 -25.43 -18.02
N LEU A 171 -5.03 -25.54 -16.71
CA LEU A 171 -5.88 -26.58 -16.13
C LEU A 171 -7.29 -26.52 -16.70
N LEU A 172 -7.89 -25.32 -16.73
CA LEU A 172 -9.24 -25.10 -17.23
C LEU A 172 -9.39 -25.59 -18.67
N ALA A 173 -8.43 -25.30 -19.54
CA ALA A 173 -8.43 -25.77 -20.93
C ALA A 173 -8.35 -27.31 -21.06
N ARG A 174 -7.83 -28.00 -20.04
CA ARG A 174 -7.80 -29.47 -19.99
C ARG A 174 -9.11 -30.07 -19.48
N LEU A 175 -9.78 -29.40 -18.55
CA LEU A 175 -11.03 -29.87 -17.95
C LEU A 175 -12.25 -29.52 -18.81
N VAL A 176 -12.30 -28.28 -19.31
CA VAL A 176 -13.44 -27.72 -20.03
C VAL A 176 -12.97 -27.23 -21.40
N PRO A 177 -13.27 -27.96 -22.49
CA PRO A 177 -12.79 -27.60 -23.82
C PRO A 177 -13.67 -26.50 -24.46
N SER A 178 -13.89 -25.40 -23.75
CA SER A 178 -14.68 -24.24 -24.18
C SER A 178 -13.89 -22.94 -23.98
N MET A 179 -13.99 -22.02 -24.95
CA MET A 179 -13.36 -20.70 -24.86
C MET A 179 -14.06 -19.79 -23.84
N LEU A 180 -15.37 -19.94 -23.68
CA LEU A 180 -16.15 -19.13 -22.75
C LEU A 180 -15.79 -19.43 -21.29
N ALA A 181 -15.24 -20.61 -21.01
CA ALA A 181 -14.86 -21.01 -19.65
C ALA A 181 -13.82 -20.04 -19.06
N GLY A 182 -12.81 -19.64 -19.85
CA GLY A 182 -11.78 -18.69 -19.40
C GLY A 182 -12.38 -17.33 -19.06
N THR A 183 -13.24 -16.80 -19.93
CA THR A 183 -13.91 -15.50 -19.73
C THR A 183 -14.85 -15.52 -18.53
N LEU A 184 -15.68 -16.56 -18.38
CA LEU A 184 -16.59 -16.71 -17.24
C LEU A 184 -15.83 -16.84 -15.92
N LEU A 185 -14.68 -17.52 -15.92
CA LEU A 185 -13.84 -17.64 -14.73
C LEU A 185 -13.22 -16.29 -14.34
N ILE A 186 -12.84 -15.44 -15.30
CA ILE A 186 -12.40 -14.07 -15.01
C ILE A 186 -13.53 -13.28 -14.35
N VAL A 187 -14.75 -13.35 -14.88
CA VAL A 187 -15.92 -12.68 -14.29
C VAL A 187 -16.16 -13.16 -12.85
N LEU A 188 -16.08 -14.46 -12.61
CA LEU A 188 -16.19 -15.04 -11.27
C LEU A 188 -15.09 -14.51 -10.34
N PHE A 189 -13.83 -14.48 -10.80
CA PHE A 189 -12.73 -13.96 -9.97
C PHE A 189 -12.84 -12.46 -9.70
N LEU A 190 -13.32 -11.66 -10.64
CA LEU A 190 -13.61 -10.24 -10.43
C LEU A 190 -14.73 -10.06 -9.39
N PHE A 191 -15.80 -10.86 -9.49
CA PHE A 191 -16.88 -10.85 -8.51
C PHE A 191 -16.37 -11.24 -7.11
N MET A 192 -15.57 -12.29 -7.01
CA MET A 192 -14.93 -12.72 -5.77
C MET A 192 -13.98 -11.65 -5.22
N PHE A 193 -13.20 -10.98 -6.07
CA PHE A 193 -12.31 -9.90 -5.66
C PHE A 193 -13.10 -8.75 -5.03
N VAL A 194 -14.18 -8.30 -5.67
CA VAL A 194 -15.07 -7.24 -5.13
C VAL A 194 -15.76 -7.69 -3.84
N ALA A 195 -16.23 -8.94 -3.77
CA ALA A 195 -16.81 -9.49 -2.54
C ALA A 195 -15.78 -9.59 -1.41
N GLY A 196 -14.52 -9.92 -1.74
CA GLY A 196 -13.41 -10.01 -0.80
C GLY A 196 -12.92 -8.66 -0.25
N THR A 197 -13.33 -7.53 -0.86
CA THR A 197 -13.08 -6.19 -0.30
C THR A 197 -14.14 -5.76 0.72
N ALA A 198 -15.21 -6.52 0.91
CA ALA A 198 -16.18 -6.25 1.96
C ALA A 198 -15.53 -6.40 3.35
N PRO A 199 -15.96 -5.61 4.35
CA PRO A 199 -15.46 -5.76 5.72
C PRO A 199 -15.61 -7.21 6.18
N ALA A 200 -14.51 -7.84 6.57
CA ALA A 200 -14.52 -9.22 7.01
C ALA A 200 -15.29 -9.33 8.34
N VAL A 201 -16.29 -10.22 8.39
CA VAL A 201 -17.06 -10.51 9.61
C VAL A 201 -16.16 -11.18 10.69
N ASP A 202 -15.07 -11.84 10.26
CA ASP A 202 -14.21 -12.68 11.12
C ASP A 202 -12.93 -11.96 11.62
N GLY A 203 -12.79 -10.65 11.40
CA GLY A 203 -11.62 -9.86 11.83
C GLY A 203 -10.43 -9.88 10.86
N GLU A 204 -9.23 -9.53 11.36
CA GLU A 204 -8.02 -9.32 10.52
C GLU A 204 -7.45 -10.60 9.89
N ARG A 205 -7.80 -11.78 10.39
CA ARG A 205 -7.39 -13.08 9.85
C ARG A 205 -8.61 -13.95 9.58
N GLY A 206 -8.42 -15.05 8.86
CA GLY A 206 -9.51 -15.95 8.47
C GLY A 206 -9.61 -16.13 6.96
N MET A 207 -10.79 -16.48 6.46
CA MET A 207 -10.98 -16.92 5.07
C MET A 207 -10.56 -15.87 4.02
N ARG A 208 -10.51 -14.58 4.38
CA ARG A 208 -9.99 -13.52 3.50
C ARG A 208 -8.56 -13.77 3.02
N TRP A 209 -7.75 -14.50 3.78
CA TRP A 209 -6.38 -14.84 3.40
C TRP A 209 -6.28 -15.94 2.32
N LEU A 210 -7.38 -16.63 2.00
CA LEU A 210 -7.42 -17.60 0.91
C LEU A 210 -7.56 -16.95 -0.47
N TYR A 211 -7.90 -15.65 -0.53
CA TYR A 211 -7.93 -14.89 -1.76
C TYR A 211 -6.51 -14.69 -2.33
N PRO A 212 -6.32 -14.65 -3.66
CA PRO A 212 -5.00 -14.45 -4.26
C PRO A 212 -4.33 -13.12 -3.91
N VAL A 213 -5.12 -12.13 -3.51
CA VAL A 213 -4.66 -10.81 -3.08
C VAL A 213 -5.51 -10.38 -1.89
N VAL A 214 -4.85 -9.82 -0.86
CA VAL A 214 -5.50 -9.35 0.37
C VAL A 214 -5.36 -7.84 0.49
N GLY A 215 -6.45 -7.13 0.21
CA GLY A 215 -6.57 -5.68 0.41
C GLY A 215 -6.85 -5.29 1.86
N GLU A 216 -6.66 -4.02 2.18
CA GLU A 216 -6.99 -3.42 3.48
C GLU A 216 -7.79 -2.14 3.24
N ALA A 217 -8.69 -1.81 4.16
CA ALA A 217 -9.56 -0.64 4.06
C ALA A 217 -8.92 0.64 4.65
N SER A 218 -7.94 0.50 5.55
CA SER A 218 -7.34 1.64 6.26
C SER A 218 -6.11 2.21 5.54
N SER A 219 -5.95 3.52 5.62
CA SER A 219 -4.74 4.27 5.25
C SER A 219 -3.74 4.42 6.40
N THR A 220 -4.03 3.84 7.58
CA THR A 220 -3.12 3.90 8.74
C THR A 220 -1.80 3.19 8.46
N THR A 221 -0.69 3.91 8.61
CA THR A 221 0.65 3.33 8.65
C THR A 221 0.96 2.80 10.05
N LEU A 222 1.36 1.55 10.16
CA LEU A 222 1.82 0.96 11.43
C LEU A 222 3.32 0.65 11.37
N PRO A 223 4.05 0.67 12.50
CA PRO A 223 5.35 0.02 12.58
C PRO A 223 5.28 -1.43 12.06
N SER A 224 6.30 -1.86 11.34
CA SER A 224 6.27 -3.14 10.59
C SER A 224 5.97 -4.35 11.49
N ASP A 225 6.50 -4.36 12.71
CA ASP A 225 6.27 -5.41 13.71
C ASP A 225 4.83 -5.49 14.22
N LEU A 226 4.04 -4.43 14.04
CA LEU A 226 2.64 -4.38 14.48
C LEU A 226 1.65 -4.75 13.38
N ILE A 227 2.10 -4.90 12.13
CA ILE A 227 1.21 -5.26 11.01
C ILE A 227 0.59 -6.64 11.21
N GLY A 228 1.38 -7.62 11.67
CA GLY A 228 0.86 -8.94 12.02
C GLY A 228 0.33 -9.77 10.84
N ARG A 229 0.67 -9.41 9.59
CA ARG A 229 0.26 -10.11 8.38
C ARG A 229 1.11 -11.38 8.14
N PRO A 230 0.50 -12.55 7.89
CA PRO A 230 1.22 -13.81 7.64
C PRO A 230 1.78 -13.90 6.19
N ALA A 231 2.47 -12.87 5.72
CA ALA A 231 2.89 -12.71 4.32
C ALA A 231 3.69 -13.90 3.77
N ALA A 232 4.63 -14.44 4.56
CA ALA A 232 5.43 -15.59 4.14
C ALA A 232 4.58 -16.87 3.96
N TRP A 233 3.61 -17.09 4.86
CA TRP A 233 2.67 -18.21 4.75
C TRP A 233 1.72 -18.04 3.58
N HIS A 234 1.33 -16.80 3.28
CA HIS A 234 0.53 -16.48 2.11
C HIS A 234 1.28 -16.73 0.80
N ALA A 235 2.53 -16.30 0.70
CA ALA A 235 3.39 -16.62 -0.42
C ALA A 235 3.59 -18.15 -0.57
N LEU A 236 3.77 -18.88 0.54
CA LEU A 236 3.85 -20.35 0.52
C LEU A 236 2.56 -21.00 0.02
N TYR A 237 1.40 -20.51 0.50
CA TYR A 237 0.08 -20.94 0.04
C TYR A 237 -0.07 -20.74 -1.47
N LEU A 238 0.22 -19.54 -1.99
CA LEU A 238 0.10 -19.25 -3.42
C LEU A 238 1.06 -20.08 -4.27
N ALA A 239 2.31 -20.24 -3.82
CA ALA A 239 3.30 -21.05 -4.52
C ALA A 239 2.90 -22.54 -4.56
N GLY A 240 2.49 -23.09 -3.42
CA GLY A 240 1.97 -24.45 -3.30
C GLY A 240 0.71 -24.65 -4.17
N PHE A 241 -0.19 -23.66 -4.17
CA PHE A 241 -1.44 -23.74 -4.91
C PHE A 241 -1.19 -23.70 -6.42
N ALA A 242 -0.34 -22.79 -6.88
CA ALA A 242 0.06 -22.72 -8.28
C ALA A 242 0.73 -24.03 -8.73
N LEU A 243 1.64 -24.59 -7.93
CA LEU A 243 2.27 -25.88 -8.22
C LEU A 243 1.24 -27.00 -8.32
N THR A 244 0.33 -27.10 -7.35
CA THR A 244 -0.76 -28.08 -7.33
C THR A 244 -1.61 -28.00 -8.59
N VAL A 245 -2.06 -26.80 -8.96
CA VAL A 245 -2.87 -26.56 -10.17
C VAL A 245 -2.10 -26.95 -11.44
N ALA A 246 -0.81 -26.63 -11.54
CA ALA A 246 0.02 -27.03 -12.67
C ALA A 246 0.14 -28.57 -12.78
N LEU A 247 0.35 -29.26 -11.66
CA LEU A 247 0.47 -30.72 -11.64
C LEU A 247 -0.86 -31.41 -11.95
N LEU A 248 -1.98 -30.88 -11.44
CA LEU A 248 -3.32 -31.32 -11.82
C LEU A 248 -3.58 -31.12 -13.31
N ALA A 249 -3.09 -30.05 -13.91
CA ALA A 249 -3.21 -29.85 -15.35
C ALA A 249 -2.46 -30.94 -16.13
N VAL A 250 -1.25 -31.30 -15.69
CA VAL A 250 -0.45 -32.38 -16.29
C VAL A 250 -1.16 -33.74 -16.15
N LEU A 251 -1.76 -34.02 -14.99
CA LEU A 251 -2.58 -35.22 -14.76
C LEU A 251 -3.81 -35.25 -15.69
N ALA A 252 -4.56 -34.16 -15.78
CA ALA A 252 -5.68 -34.00 -16.72
C ALA A 252 -5.22 -34.11 -18.19
N GLY A 253 -3.96 -33.81 -18.47
CA GLY A 253 -3.29 -34.01 -19.75
C GLY A 253 -2.84 -35.46 -20.03
N GLY A 254 -3.11 -36.41 -19.12
CA GLY A 254 -2.75 -37.82 -19.24
C GLY A 254 -1.39 -38.19 -18.64
N GLY A 255 -0.78 -37.31 -17.84
CA GLY A 255 0.45 -37.62 -17.11
C GLY A 255 0.22 -38.74 -16.09
N ARG A 256 1.16 -39.67 -15.96
CA ARG A 256 1.11 -40.79 -15.00
C ARG A 256 2.50 -41.05 -14.45
N GLY A 257 2.59 -41.54 -13.21
CA GLY A 257 3.84 -41.92 -12.57
C GLY A 257 3.92 -41.50 -11.11
N TRP A 258 4.64 -42.27 -10.29
CA TRP A 258 4.77 -42.04 -8.85
C TRP A 258 5.44 -40.70 -8.52
N ALA A 259 6.40 -40.25 -9.32
CA ALA A 259 7.07 -38.96 -9.12
C ALA A 259 6.08 -37.78 -9.27
N LEU A 260 5.15 -37.85 -10.23
CA LEU A 260 4.11 -36.85 -10.41
C LEU A 260 3.11 -36.85 -9.23
N GLN A 261 2.75 -38.03 -8.72
CA GLN A 261 1.89 -38.17 -7.55
C GLN A 261 2.57 -37.64 -6.28
N GLY A 262 3.85 -37.96 -6.08
CA GLY A 262 4.64 -37.44 -4.96
C GLY A 262 4.78 -35.91 -5.02
N ALA A 263 5.04 -35.36 -6.22
CA ALA A 263 5.07 -33.90 -6.41
C ALA A 263 3.71 -33.25 -6.13
N LEU A 264 2.61 -33.87 -6.55
CA LEU A 264 1.26 -33.37 -6.27
C LEU A 264 0.97 -33.39 -4.76
N ALA A 265 1.29 -34.49 -4.08
CA ALA A 265 1.13 -34.61 -2.63
C ALA A 265 1.95 -33.53 -1.90
N GLY A 266 3.19 -33.28 -2.33
CA GLY A 266 4.03 -32.21 -1.81
C GLY A 266 3.42 -30.82 -2.03
N GLY A 267 2.97 -30.51 -3.24
CA GLY A 267 2.30 -29.23 -3.55
C GLY A 267 1.03 -29.01 -2.72
N LEU A 268 0.21 -30.06 -2.57
CA LEU A 268 -0.99 -30.03 -1.73
C LEU A 268 -0.63 -29.80 -0.26
N ALA A 269 0.40 -30.47 0.26
CA ALA A 269 0.86 -30.26 1.64
C ALA A 269 1.28 -28.80 1.87
N LEU A 270 2.07 -28.21 0.96
CA LEU A 270 2.46 -26.79 1.05
C LEU A 270 1.25 -25.85 1.02
N THR A 271 0.28 -26.14 0.14
CA THR A 271 -0.96 -25.36 -0.01
C THR A 271 -1.78 -25.41 1.27
N LEU A 272 -2.00 -26.60 1.83
CA LEU A 272 -2.78 -26.80 3.05
C LEU A 272 -2.08 -26.21 4.26
N THR A 273 -0.77 -26.41 4.41
CA THR A 273 0.00 -25.82 5.52
C THR A 273 -0.04 -24.29 5.45
N GLY A 274 0.27 -23.70 4.29
CA GLY A 274 0.19 -22.24 4.11
C GLY A 274 -1.22 -21.71 4.36
N GLY A 275 -2.23 -22.38 3.79
CA GLY A 275 -3.64 -22.03 3.92
C GLY A 275 -4.17 -22.11 5.35
N ILE A 276 -3.80 -23.13 6.11
CA ILE A 276 -4.23 -23.26 7.52
C ILE A 276 -3.50 -22.23 8.39
N VAL A 277 -2.17 -22.16 8.30
CA VAL A 277 -1.38 -21.31 9.21
C VAL A 277 -1.70 -19.82 9.01
N GLN A 278 -1.90 -19.35 7.77
CA GLN A 278 -2.25 -17.95 7.53
C GLN A 278 -3.64 -17.56 8.07
N THR A 279 -4.55 -18.53 8.24
CA THR A 279 -5.92 -18.29 8.74
C THR A 279 -6.04 -18.32 10.25
N GLN A 280 -5.00 -18.74 10.96
CA GLN A 280 -4.99 -18.77 12.43
C GLN A 280 -5.14 -17.36 13.01
N ALA A 281 -5.68 -17.26 14.22
CA ALA A 281 -5.82 -16.00 14.94
C ALA A 281 -4.49 -15.23 15.05
N LEU A 282 -4.59 -13.90 15.22
CA LEU A 282 -3.42 -13.05 15.42
C LEU A 282 -2.62 -13.51 16.65
N PRO A 283 -1.28 -13.55 16.62
CA PRO A 283 -0.49 -13.93 17.77
C PRO A 283 -0.75 -12.98 18.94
N ALA A 284 -0.95 -13.53 20.14
CA ALA A 284 -1.21 -12.74 21.35
C ALA A 284 -0.10 -11.71 21.64
N ALA A 285 1.15 -12.02 21.27
CA ALA A 285 2.26 -11.09 21.37
C ALA A 285 2.07 -9.83 20.51
N THR A 286 1.53 -9.97 19.29
CA THR A 286 1.22 -8.85 18.39
C THR A 286 0.07 -8.01 18.95
N THR A 287 -1.00 -8.65 19.44
CA THR A 287 -2.12 -7.95 20.09
C THR A 287 -1.64 -7.14 21.30
N ALA A 288 -0.83 -7.75 22.16
CA ALA A 288 -0.27 -7.08 23.33
C ALA A 288 0.70 -5.95 22.93
N ALA A 289 1.50 -6.12 21.88
CA ALA A 289 2.39 -5.08 21.37
C ALA A 289 1.61 -3.87 20.82
N ARG A 290 0.53 -4.13 20.07
CA ARG A 290 -0.38 -3.09 19.58
C ARG A 290 -1.03 -2.31 20.72
N GLU A 291 -1.51 -3.01 21.75
CA GLU A 291 -2.06 -2.37 22.94
C GLU A 291 -1.01 -1.50 23.65
N ARG A 292 0.19 -2.02 23.89
CA ARG A 292 1.29 -1.24 24.51
C ARG A 292 1.65 -0.01 23.70
N VAL A 293 1.78 -0.13 22.38
CA VAL A 293 2.11 1.00 21.49
C VAL A 293 1.01 2.06 21.48
N SER A 294 -0.25 1.66 21.60
CA SER A 294 -1.40 2.58 21.56
C SER A 294 -1.62 3.28 22.90
N VAL A 295 -1.48 2.56 24.01
CA VAL A 295 -1.83 3.03 25.37
C VAL A 295 -0.62 3.54 26.16
N SER A 296 0.57 3.00 25.91
CA SER A 296 1.82 3.38 26.58
C SER A 296 2.99 3.53 25.59
N PRO A 297 2.85 4.41 24.57
CA PRO A 297 3.85 4.59 23.53
C PRO A 297 5.24 4.94 24.10
N GLU A 298 5.31 5.60 25.26
CA GLU A 298 6.56 5.98 25.92
C GLU A 298 7.48 4.81 26.29
N LYS A 299 6.94 3.59 26.37
CA LYS A 299 7.73 2.38 26.68
C LYS A 299 8.41 1.77 25.45
N GLU A 300 7.92 2.10 24.26
CA GLU A 300 8.37 1.52 22.99
C GLU A 300 9.12 2.55 22.12
N GLN A 301 9.28 3.77 22.62
CA GLN A 301 9.84 4.91 21.90
C GLN A 301 11.23 5.29 22.37
N THR A 302 12.01 5.84 21.45
CA THR A 302 13.26 6.52 21.78
C THR A 302 13.06 8.01 21.65
N CYS A 303 13.42 8.74 22.70
CA CYS A 303 13.33 10.20 22.73
C CYS A 303 14.71 10.83 22.50
N VAL A 304 14.77 11.87 21.68
CA VAL A 304 15.95 12.71 21.45
C VAL A 304 15.62 14.16 21.72
N ARG A 305 16.58 14.91 22.28
CA ARG A 305 16.42 16.35 22.52
C ARG A 305 16.98 17.15 21.35
N ARG A 306 16.26 18.19 20.92
CA ARG A 306 16.73 19.22 19.98
C ARG A 306 16.30 20.58 20.52
N GLY A 307 17.27 21.46 20.80
CA GLY A 307 17.00 22.72 21.48
C GLY A 307 16.35 22.51 22.86
N THR A 308 15.22 23.17 23.08
CA THR A 308 14.42 23.05 24.31
C THR A 308 13.40 21.90 24.28
N SER A 309 13.13 21.35 23.10
CA SER A 309 12.06 20.38 22.86
C SER A 309 12.58 18.94 22.78
N THR A 310 11.69 17.99 23.09
CA THR A 310 11.97 16.55 23.08
C THR A 310 11.11 15.85 22.03
N TYR A 311 11.72 14.97 21.25
CA TYR A 311 11.12 14.28 20.11
C TYR A 311 11.17 12.78 20.36
N CYS A 312 10.01 12.15 20.57
CA CYS A 312 9.88 10.73 20.86
C CYS A 312 9.27 10.02 19.65
N ALA A 313 10.01 9.07 19.08
CA ALA A 313 9.61 8.33 17.87
C ALA A 313 9.71 6.82 18.10
N PHE A 314 8.92 6.06 17.35
CA PHE A 314 9.16 4.62 17.20
C PHE A 314 10.49 4.38 16.46
N PRO A 315 11.14 3.22 16.63
CA PRO A 315 12.47 2.97 16.10
C PRO A 315 12.63 3.30 14.59
N GLU A 316 11.65 2.91 13.77
CA GLU A 316 11.66 3.14 12.31
C GLU A 316 11.60 4.63 11.92
N TRP A 317 11.06 5.50 12.78
CA TRP A 317 10.88 6.94 12.52
C TRP A 317 11.92 7.81 13.23
N LYS A 318 12.87 7.24 13.97
CA LYS A 318 13.87 8.01 14.74
C LYS A 318 14.61 9.05 13.89
N ALA A 319 14.89 8.74 12.63
CA ALA A 319 15.58 9.64 11.70
C ALA A 319 14.75 10.89 11.33
N GLN A 320 13.43 10.88 11.53
CA GLN A 320 12.54 12.01 11.21
C GLN A 320 12.52 13.09 12.27
N ALA A 321 13.11 12.86 13.45
CA ALA A 321 13.11 13.82 14.56
C ALA A 321 13.71 15.18 14.17
N ASP A 322 14.74 15.20 13.33
CA ASP A 322 15.36 16.45 12.87
C ASP A 322 14.41 17.25 11.96
N THR A 323 13.69 16.56 11.06
CA THR A 323 12.66 17.18 10.20
C THR A 323 11.51 17.79 11.02
N TRP A 324 11.11 17.11 12.10
CA TRP A 324 10.08 17.64 13.00
C TRP A 324 10.60 18.84 13.79
N ALA A 325 11.84 18.78 14.25
CA ALA A 325 12.47 19.88 14.99
C ALA A 325 12.56 21.15 14.15
N ASP A 326 13.01 21.03 12.89
CA ASP A 326 13.06 22.16 11.96
C ASP A 326 11.70 22.85 11.77
N LEU A 327 10.60 22.07 11.76
CA LEU A 327 9.26 22.63 11.63
C LEU A 327 8.79 23.30 12.92
N VAL A 328 9.01 22.64 14.06
CA VAL A 328 8.69 23.20 15.39
C VAL A 328 9.42 24.52 15.59
N ASP A 329 10.73 24.58 15.28
CA ASP A 329 11.55 25.78 15.41
C ASP A 329 11.01 26.92 14.53
N LYS A 330 10.56 26.62 13.30
CA LYS A 330 9.92 27.61 12.42
C LYS A 330 8.65 28.19 13.05
N VAL A 331 7.78 27.36 13.61
CA VAL A 331 6.54 27.81 14.27
C VAL A 331 6.86 28.63 15.51
N GLN A 332 7.74 28.14 16.38
CA GLN A 332 8.14 28.83 17.61
C GLN A 332 8.82 30.18 17.32
N SER A 333 9.63 30.27 16.26
CA SER A 333 10.32 31.52 15.89
C SER A 333 9.37 32.68 15.56
N SER A 334 8.14 32.37 15.12
CA SER A 334 7.09 33.34 14.82
C SER A 334 6.17 33.62 16.02
N ALA A 335 6.23 32.82 17.08
CA ALA A 335 5.44 33.02 18.29
C ALA A 335 5.98 34.14 19.19
N GLY A 336 5.12 34.70 20.03
CA GLY A 336 5.45 35.73 21.03
C GLY A 336 5.47 35.19 22.46
N GLY A 337 5.70 36.09 23.44
CA GLY A 337 5.69 35.72 24.86
C GLY A 337 6.68 34.61 25.21
N SER A 338 6.31 33.69 26.11
CA SER A 338 7.13 32.50 26.42
C SER A 338 7.05 31.39 25.36
N ALA A 339 6.09 31.48 24.42
CA ALA A 339 5.83 30.43 23.43
C ALA A 339 7.01 30.22 22.45
N HIS A 340 7.81 31.25 22.20
CA HIS A 340 8.98 31.19 21.32
C HIS A 340 10.11 30.27 21.82
N THR A 341 10.13 29.94 23.12
CA THR A 341 11.11 29.03 23.74
C THR A 341 10.45 27.91 24.53
N GLN A 342 9.12 27.80 24.46
CA GLN A 342 8.35 26.83 25.23
C GLN A 342 8.86 25.41 24.98
N PRO A 343 9.33 24.68 26.00
CA PRO A 343 9.68 23.28 25.82
C PRO A 343 8.45 22.49 25.37
N LEU A 344 8.56 21.82 24.22
CA LEU A 344 7.53 20.93 23.70
C LEU A 344 7.98 19.47 23.81
N VAL A 345 7.01 18.58 23.97
CA VAL A 345 7.21 17.13 23.79
C VAL A 345 6.48 16.72 22.53
N VAL A 346 7.21 16.56 21.43
CA VAL A 346 6.67 15.96 20.21
C VAL A 346 6.71 14.46 20.36
N ARG A 347 5.55 13.82 20.44
CA ARG A 347 5.44 12.39 20.65
C ARG A 347 4.71 11.76 19.47
N GLN A 348 5.34 10.79 18.84
CA GLN A 348 4.68 9.98 17.83
C GLN A 348 3.57 9.15 18.49
N ARG A 349 2.38 9.09 17.92
CA ARG A 349 1.29 8.24 18.45
C ARG A 349 0.58 7.55 17.29
N VAL A 350 -0.01 6.40 17.61
CA VAL A 350 -0.81 5.60 16.68
C VAL A 350 -1.76 4.74 17.49
N ASP A 351 -3.00 4.58 17.05
CA ASP A 351 -3.89 3.54 17.59
C ASP A 351 -3.79 2.29 16.71
N ALA A 352 -3.10 1.29 17.23
CA ALA A 352 -2.87 0.01 16.57
C ALA A 352 -3.81 -1.09 17.09
N ARG A 353 -4.70 -0.82 18.05
CA ARG A 353 -5.55 -1.85 18.70
C ARG A 353 -6.44 -2.59 17.71
N TYR A 354 -6.88 -1.91 16.66
CA TYR A 354 -7.72 -2.44 15.59
C TYR A 354 -6.95 -2.77 14.31
N GLY A 355 -5.62 -2.81 14.39
CA GLY A 355 -4.71 -3.09 13.28
C GLY A 355 -5.01 -2.25 12.04
N LEU A 356 -5.02 -2.90 10.88
CA LEU A 356 -5.23 -2.27 9.58
C LEU A 356 -6.72 -2.08 9.23
N SER A 357 -7.62 -2.35 10.17
CA SER A 357 -9.06 -2.11 10.05
C SER A 357 -9.57 -0.91 10.85
N GLY A 358 -8.71 -0.26 11.65
CA GLY A 358 -9.05 0.93 12.42
C GLY A 358 -9.18 2.21 11.58
N ASP A 359 -9.84 3.22 12.15
CA ASP A 359 -10.12 4.53 11.54
C ASP A 359 -9.01 5.57 11.74
N ALA A 360 -7.81 5.14 12.16
CA ALA A 360 -6.63 5.97 12.41
C ALA A 360 -6.82 7.06 13.48
N ALA A 361 -7.98 7.15 14.15
CA ALA A 361 -8.30 8.22 15.06
C ALA A 361 -7.42 8.15 16.32
N ILE A 362 -6.84 9.27 16.70
CA ILE A 362 -6.00 9.40 17.90
C ILE A 362 -6.63 10.46 18.80
N ASP A 363 -7.00 10.04 20.02
CA ASP A 363 -7.53 10.96 21.01
C ASP A 363 -6.51 12.06 21.35
N PRO A 364 -6.92 13.33 21.43
CA PRO A 364 -6.05 14.43 21.84
C PRO A 364 -5.46 14.21 23.22
N SER A 365 -4.18 14.53 23.39
CA SER A 365 -3.52 14.54 24.68
C SER A 365 -3.98 15.74 25.53
N THR A 366 -4.15 15.51 26.82
CA THR A 366 -4.30 16.56 27.84
C THR A 366 -2.98 16.91 28.53
N THR A 367 -1.87 16.28 28.13
CA THR A 367 -0.55 16.59 28.68
C THR A 367 -0.12 17.97 28.17
N PRO A 368 0.15 18.94 29.06
CA PRO A 368 0.55 20.28 28.63
C PRO A 368 1.77 20.25 27.73
N HIS A 369 1.72 21.05 26.65
CA HIS A 369 2.82 21.22 25.71
C HIS A 369 3.30 19.94 25.00
N GLN A 370 2.47 18.89 25.00
CA GLN A 370 2.67 17.71 24.18
C GLN A 370 2.00 17.90 22.82
N VAL A 371 2.71 17.55 21.75
CA VAL A 371 2.19 17.55 20.38
C VAL A 371 2.32 16.16 19.79
N THR A 372 1.25 15.65 19.22
CA THR A 372 1.18 14.37 18.54
C THR A 372 1.69 14.51 17.11
N VAL A 373 2.54 13.58 16.70
CA VAL A 373 2.87 13.36 15.29
C VAL A 373 2.42 11.96 14.88
N GLY A 374 1.86 11.83 13.68
CA GLY A 374 1.43 10.53 13.16
C GLY A 374 2.61 9.65 12.70
N THR A 375 2.26 8.47 12.19
CA THR A 375 3.18 7.54 11.51
C THR A 375 3.30 7.83 10.01
N ALA A 376 2.25 8.38 9.40
CA ALA A 376 2.34 8.99 8.07
C ALA A 376 3.05 10.35 8.17
N TRP A 377 3.99 10.63 7.27
CA TRP A 377 4.79 11.85 7.30
C TRP A 377 5.10 12.39 5.91
N GLY A 378 5.35 13.71 5.82
CA GLY A 378 5.63 14.43 4.58
C GLY A 378 4.36 14.90 3.86
N GLY A 379 4.52 15.71 2.81
CA GLY A 379 3.37 16.21 2.07
C GLY A 379 2.41 17.08 2.87
N ASN A 380 1.13 16.74 2.78
CA ASN A 380 0.05 17.42 3.51
C ASN A 380 0.10 17.11 5.00
N ARG A 381 0.84 16.08 5.44
CA ARG A 381 1.10 15.85 6.87
C ARG A 381 1.97 16.94 7.49
N VAL A 382 2.75 17.66 6.69
CA VAL A 382 3.62 18.77 7.17
C VAL A 382 2.77 19.95 7.68
N PRO A 383 1.85 20.55 6.91
CA PRO A 383 1.02 21.63 7.43
C PRO A 383 0.04 21.15 8.51
N GLU A 384 -0.42 19.90 8.50
CA GLU A 384 -1.21 19.31 9.60
C GLU A 384 -0.44 19.30 10.93
N PHE A 385 0.78 18.78 10.93
CA PHE A 385 1.62 18.78 12.12
C PHE A 385 1.99 20.20 12.55
N SER A 386 2.26 21.10 11.60
CA SER A 386 2.52 22.52 11.90
C SER A 386 1.32 23.18 12.59
N ALA A 387 0.09 22.89 12.12
CA ALA A 387 -1.14 23.37 12.73
C ALA A 387 -1.31 22.85 14.16
N ALA A 388 -1.01 21.57 14.41
CA ALA A 388 -1.05 21.00 15.76
C ALA A 388 -0.03 21.65 16.72
N VAL A 389 1.21 21.89 16.26
CA VAL A 389 2.23 22.60 17.04
C VAL A 389 1.75 24.02 17.39
N ALA A 390 1.27 24.77 16.40
CA ALA A 390 0.77 26.12 16.61
C ALA A 390 -0.43 26.15 17.57
N ALA A 391 -1.35 25.18 17.46
CA ALA A 391 -2.52 25.08 18.31
C ALA A 391 -2.13 24.81 19.77
N VAL A 392 -1.19 23.89 20.03
CA VAL A 392 -0.67 23.62 21.39
C VAL A 392 0.05 24.83 21.98
N LEU A 393 0.79 25.62 21.19
CA LEU A 393 1.42 26.85 21.67
C LEU A 393 0.40 27.94 22.05
N VAL A 394 -0.77 27.96 21.41
CA VAL A 394 -1.84 28.96 21.64
C VAL A 394 -2.82 28.52 22.73
N ALA A 395 -3.20 27.24 22.75
CA ALA A 395 -4.23 26.69 23.63
C ALA A 395 -3.66 25.96 24.86
N GLY A 396 -2.39 25.55 24.83
CA GLY A 396 -1.68 24.86 25.91
C GLY A 396 -1.58 23.35 25.72
N ASP A 397 -2.63 22.70 25.23
CA ASP A 397 -2.68 21.26 24.95
C ASP A 397 -3.59 20.93 23.75
N GLU A 398 -3.56 19.67 23.29
CA GLU A 398 -4.28 19.24 22.10
C GLU A 398 -5.80 19.21 22.30
N LYS A 399 -6.25 18.86 23.51
CA LYS A 399 -7.69 18.80 23.82
C LYS A 399 -8.30 20.20 23.80
N ALA A 400 -7.66 21.18 24.44
CA ALA A 400 -8.08 22.57 24.43
C ALA A 400 -8.06 23.15 23.00
N SER A 401 -7.10 22.72 22.18
CA SER A 401 -6.98 23.10 20.78
C SER A 401 -8.20 22.66 19.94
N GLY A 402 -8.65 21.42 20.11
CA GLY A 402 -9.80 20.88 19.37
C GLY A 402 -11.13 21.57 19.68
N SER A 403 -11.25 22.24 20.84
CA SER A 403 -12.44 23.01 21.22
C SER A 403 -12.41 24.49 20.82
N MET A 404 -11.40 24.93 20.08
CA MET A 404 -11.29 26.33 19.67
C MET A 404 -12.31 26.67 18.58
N CYS A 405 -13.13 27.68 18.87
CA CYS A 405 -14.11 28.27 17.95
C CYS A 405 -14.05 29.81 18.02
N ASP A 406 -12.86 30.37 18.23
CA ASP A 406 -12.68 31.81 18.39
C ASP A 406 -11.53 32.31 17.52
N GLY A 407 -11.26 33.62 17.57
CA GLY A 407 -10.25 34.28 16.76
C GLY A 407 -8.84 33.72 16.92
N ARG A 408 -8.55 32.93 17.97
CA ARG A 408 -7.27 32.23 18.13
C ARG A 408 -6.96 31.33 16.93
N MET A 409 -7.97 30.82 16.23
CA MET A 409 -7.78 30.01 15.03
C MET A 409 -7.00 30.73 13.93
N VAL A 410 -7.18 32.06 13.80
CA VAL A 410 -6.38 32.88 12.86
C VAL A 410 -4.90 32.88 13.25
N THR A 411 -4.63 33.08 14.54
CA THR A 411 -3.25 33.06 15.07
C THR A 411 -2.61 31.70 14.84
N VAL A 412 -3.32 30.61 15.12
CA VAL A 412 -2.87 29.22 14.90
C VAL A 412 -2.51 28.98 13.44
N MET A 413 -3.41 29.27 12.51
CA MET A 413 -3.17 29.02 11.09
C MET A 413 -2.05 29.89 10.52
N TRP A 414 -1.97 31.16 10.92
CA TRP A 414 -0.87 32.02 10.46
C TRP A 414 0.50 31.52 10.97
N LEU A 415 0.59 31.14 12.25
CA LEU A 415 1.81 30.57 12.82
C LEU A 415 2.23 29.29 12.09
N ALA A 416 1.28 28.40 11.84
CA ALA A 416 1.50 27.12 11.19
C ALA A 416 2.04 27.25 9.75
N LEU A 417 1.58 28.26 9.02
CA LEU A 417 1.77 28.31 7.56
C LEU A 417 2.79 29.36 7.09
N ASN A 418 3.01 30.46 7.81
CA ASN A 418 3.76 31.62 7.28
C ASN A 418 5.24 31.32 6.91
N ARG A 419 5.83 30.27 7.48
CA ARG A 419 7.24 29.86 7.22
C ARG A 419 7.36 28.64 6.31
N LEU A 420 6.24 28.15 5.78
CA LEU A 420 6.26 27.07 4.78
C LEU A 420 6.62 27.63 3.39
N PRO A 421 7.19 26.81 2.49
CA PRO A 421 7.65 27.28 1.18
C PRO A 421 6.55 27.91 0.32
N ASP A 422 5.33 27.37 0.41
CA ASP A 422 4.13 27.90 -0.24
C ASP A 422 2.97 27.90 0.78
N PRO A 423 2.77 29.01 1.51
CA PRO A 423 1.76 29.08 2.56
C PRO A 423 0.31 28.94 2.05
N MET A 424 0.02 29.39 0.82
CA MET A 424 -1.34 29.30 0.26
C MET A 424 -1.67 27.89 -0.19
N THR A 425 -0.74 27.19 -0.83
CA THR A 425 -0.90 25.75 -1.11
C THR A 425 -0.96 24.95 0.19
N SER A 426 -0.19 25.33 1.21
CA SER A 426 -0.24 24.67 2.51
C SER A 426 -1.58 24.89 3.24
N LEU A 427 -2.18 26.07 3.11
CA LEU A 427 -3.55 26.35 3.58
C LEU A 427 -4.58 25.48 2.88
N ARG A 428 -4.43 25.30 1.57
CA ARG A 428 -5.29 24.41 0.79
C ARG A 428 -5.20 22.98 1.29
N ASN A 429 -3.97 22.48 1.43
CA ASN A 429 -3.67 21.09 1.74
C ASN A 429 -4.00 20.66 3.17
N VAL A 430 -4.03 21.60 4.11
CA VAL A 430 -4.41 21.32 5.52
C VAL A 430 -5.91 21.36 5.75
N ARG A 431 -6.69 21.70 4.73
CA ARG A 431 -8.16 21.74 4.81
C ARG A 431 -8.76 20.54 4.09
N LEU A 432 -9.76 19.94 4.71
CA LEU A 432 -10.44 18.77 4.16
C LEU A 432 -11.08 19.02 2.78
N ASP A 433 -11.45 20.27 2.48
CA ASP A 433 -12.12 20.67 1.24
C ASP A 433 -11.17 21.09 0.11
N ASP A 434 -9.84 21.03 0.34
CA ASP A 434 -8.81 21.50 -0.57
C ASP A 434 -9.08 22.92 -1.12
N SER A 435 -9.68 23.79 -0.30
CA SER A 435 -10.03 25.15 -0.69
C SER A 435 -9.29 26.21 0.14
N VAL A 436 -9.32 27.46 -0.32
CA VAL A 436 -8.69 28.61 0.37
C VAL A 436 -9.71 29.68 0.74
N THR A 437 -10.99 29.31 0.72
CA THR A 437 -12.15 30.21 0.89
C THR A 437 -13.26 29.50 1.65
N GLY A 438 -14.16 30.24 2.31
CA GLY A 438 -15.27 29.62 3.04
C GLY A 438 -14.82 28.88 4.31
N SER A 439 -15.77 28.26 5.01
CA SER A 439 -15.49 27.46 6.20
C SER A 439 -14.99 26.06 5.84
N ALA A 440 -14.11 25.51 6.66
CA ALA A 440 -13.64 24.13 6.50
C ALA A 440 -13.17 23.52 7.81
N ILE A 441 -12.99 22.20 7.75
CA ILE A 441 -12.28 21.42 8.76
C ILE A 441 -10.79 21.48 8.44
N VAL A 442 -10.00 21.88 9.42
CA VAL A 442 -8.54 21.86 9.42
C VAL A 442 -8.07 20.52 9.96
N LEU A 443 -7.32 19.81 9.14
CA LEU A 443 -6.74 18.52 9.44
C LEU A 443 -5.63 18.66 10.49
N SER A 444 -5.58 17.68 11.39
CA SER A 444 -4.63 17.59 12.50
C SER A 444 -4.32 16.11 12.74
N PRO A 445 -3.15 15.74 13.32
CA PRO A 445 -2.85 14.36 13.67
C PRO A 445 -3.80 13.71 14.69
N THR A 446 -4.56 14.53 15.44
CA THR A 446 -5.58 14.07 16.41
C THR A 446 -6.97 14.55 15.97
N ASN A 447 -7.81 15.02 16.90
CA ASN A 447 -9.07 15.67 16.53
C ASN A 447 -8.82 16.87 15.61
N PRO A 448 -9.63 17.01 14.55
CA PRO A 448 -9.52 18.14 13.66
C PRO A 448 -10.00 19.43 14.33
N MET A 449 -9.63 20.57 13.76
CA MET A 449 -10.08 21.90 14.20
C MET A 449 -11.06 22.46 13.16
N SER A 450 -11.94 23.37 13.55
CA SER A 450 -12.84 24.06 12.61
C SER A 450 -12.31 25.47 12.32
N MET A 451 -12.49 25.92 11.08
CA MET A 451 -12.18 27.28 10.68
C MET A 451 -13.36 27.90 9.93
N THR A 452 -13.82 29.06 10.38
CA THR A 452 -14.94 29.77 9.75
C THR A 452 -14.51 30.46 8.46
N ALA A 453 -15.48 30.88 7.64
CA ALA A 453 -15.20 31.66 6.44
C ALA A 453 -14.50 32.99 6.74
N GLY A 454 -14.91 33.67 7.83
CA GLY A 454 -14.28 34.92 8.27
C GLY A 454 -12.83 34.72 8.70
N GLN A 455 -12.54 33.65 9.46
CA GLN A 455 -11.18 33.30 9.85
C GLN A 455 -10.31 32.98 8.63
N THR A 456 -10.86 32.22 7.67
CA THR A 456 -10.17 31.90 6.41
C THR A 456 -9.76 33.15 5.65
N ASP A 457 -10.67 34.12 5.49
CA ASP A 457 -10.39 35.35 4.76
C ASP A 457 -9.26 36.16 5.40
N VAL A 458 -9.27 36.25 6.74
CA VAL A 458 -8.23 36.93 7.50
C VAL A 458 -6.89 36.21 7.35
N VAL A 459 -6.86 34.89 7.49
CA VAL A 459 -5.63 34.09 7.31
C VAL A 459 -5.06 34.28 5.89
N ARG A 460 -5.91 34.23 4.86
CA ARG A 460 -5.50 34.45 3.47
C ARG A 460 -4.91 35.84 3.25
N GLU A 461 -5.51 36.89 3.83
CA GLU A 461 -4.96 38.24 3.75
C GLU A 461 -3.59 38.32 4.45
N LEU A 462 -3.44 37.70 5.63
CA LEU A 462 -2.18 37.69 6.38
C LEU A 462 -1.06 36.94 5.64
N LEU A 463 -1.38 35.80 5.01
CA LEU A 463 -0.41 35.02 4.23
C LEU A 463 0.02 35.73 2.94
N GLY A 464 -0.78 36.68 2.45
CA GLY A 464 -0.42 37.55 1.32
C GLY A 464 0.49 38.73 1.69
N LYS A 465 0.70 39.00 2.99
CA LYS A 465 1.55 40.11 3.48
C LYS A 465 2.96 39.64 3.84
N PRO A 466 3.97 40.54 3.87
CA PRO A 466 5.32 40.19 4.30
C PRO A 466 5.34 39.59 5.71
N SER A 467 5.82 38.34 5.84
CA SER A 467 5.77 37.56 7.08
C SER A 467 6.48 38.23 8.26
N ALA A 468 7.59 38.94 8.02
CA ALA A 468 8.33 39.65 9.06
C ALA A 468 7.50 40.76 9.74
N GLY A 469 6.67 41.48 8.97
CA GLY A 469 5.81 42.53 9.51
C GLY A 469 4.70 41.96 10.39
N ILE A 470 4.04 40.89 9.94
CA ILE A 470 3.02 40.21 10.73
C ILE A 470 3.62 39.53 11.97
N ALA A 471 4.80 38.92 11.85
CA ALA A 471 5.50 38.32 12.99
C ALA A 471 5.81 39.33 14.10
N ALA A 472 6.19 40.55 13.75
CA ALA A 472 6.38 41.62 14.73
C ALA A 472 5.08 41.95 15.48
N GLN A 473 3.96 42.05 14.76
CA GLN A 473 2.64 42.30 15.37
C GLN A 473 2.18 41.14 16.26
N VAL A 474 2.36 39.90 15.80
CA VAL A 474 2.05 38.69 16.59
C VAL A 474 2.84 38.67 17.89
N LYS A 475 4.13 39.02 17.84
CA LYS A 475 4.98 39.09 19.04
C LYS A 475 4.56 40.21 19.98
N ALA A 476 4.21 41.37 19.45
CA ALA A 476 3.79 42.53 20.24
C ALA A 476 2.44 42.29 20.94
N HIS A 477 1.50 41.61 20.29
CA HIS A 477 0.12 41.41 20.77
C HIS A 477 -0.16 39.99 21.25
N TRP A 478 0.87 39.19 21.56
CA TRP A 478 0.75 37.77 21.86
C TRP A 478 -0.33 37.44 22.90
N ALA A 479 -0.31 38.13 24.04
CA ALA A 479 -1.25 37.86 25.14
C ALA A 479 -2.72 38.11 24.74
N GLU A 480 -2.99 39.09 23.87
CA GLU A 480 -4.34 39.36 23.37
C GLU A 480 -4.74 38.35 22.27
N LEU A 481 -3.81 38.01 21.38
CA LEU A 481 -4.04 37.09 20.26
C LEU A 481 -4.28 35.64 20.71
N THR A 482 -3.80 35.27 21.89
CA THR A 482 -4.01 33.94 22.49
C THR A 482 -5.05 33.95 23.62
N ALA A 483 -5.69 35.08 23.89
CA ALA A 483 -6.72 35.17 24.92
C ALA A 483 -7.95 34.32 24.53
N PRO A 484 -8.49 33.49 25.43
CA PRO A 484 -9.74 32.76 25.16
C PRO A 484 -10.86 33.73 24.76
N LYS A 485 -11.69 33.33 23.78
CA LYS A 485 -12.83 34.13 23.28
C LYS A 485 -12.46 35.44 22.58
N VAL A 486 -11.19 35.66 22.21
CA VAL A 486 -10.83 36.77 21.32
C VAL A 486 -11.60 36.64 20.01
N THR A 487 -12.16 37.73 19.48
CA THR A 487 -12.93 37.66 18.24
C THR A 487 -12.03 37.72 17.02
N THR A 488 -12.43 37.10 15.91
CA THR A 488 -11.69 37.21 14.64
C THR A 488 -11.49 38.66 14.20
N ALA A 489 -12.47 39.54 14.45
CA ALA A 489 -12.35 40.97 14.17
C ALA A 489 -11.29 41.68 15.03
N ARG A 490 -11.16 41.31 16.31
CA ARG A 490 -10.10 41.84 17.18
C ARG A 490 -8.73 41.37 16.72
N VAL A 491 -8.59 40.10 16.35
CA VAL A 491 -7.33 39.56 15.80
C VAL A 491 -6.95 40.29 14.50
N ALA A 492 -7.90 40.48 13.58
CA ALA A 492 -7.67 41.22 12.34
C ALA A 492 -7.18 42.66 12.61
N GLN A 493 -7.80 43.36 13.56
CA GLN A 493 -7.39 44.70 13.97
C GLN A 493 -5.96 44.74 14.52
N LEU A 494 -5.61 43.81 15.42
CA LEU A 494 -4.27 43.72 16.03
C LEU A 494 -3.18 43.40 15.00
N LEU A 495 -3.53 42.69 13.92
CA LEU A 495 -2.59 42.30 12.86
C LEU A 495 -2.61 43.23 11.64
N GLY A 496 -3.40 44.31 11.68
CA GLY A 496 -3.43 45.32 10.61
C GLY A 496 -4.03 44.83 9.30
N VAL A 497 -5.09 44.01 9.38
CA VAL A 497 -5.85 43.49 8.23
C VAL A 497 -7.34 43.85 8.36
N ALA A 498 -8.09 43.71 7.27
CA ALA A 498 -9.51 44.04 7.29
C ALA A 498 -10.29 43.09 8.21
N ALA A 499 -11.27 43.64 8.93
CA ALA A 499 -12.17 42.82 9.74
C ALA A 499 -12.99 41.86 8.85
N PRO A 500 -13.30 40.65 9.32
CA PRO A 500 -14.09 39.69 8.55
C PRO A 500 -15.50 40.22 8.30
N LYS A 501 -16.06 39.89 7.14
CA LYS A 501 -17.44 40.28 6.77
C LYS A 501 -18.50 39.44 7.49
N ALA A 502 -18.15 38.25 7.98
CA ALA A 502 -19.04 37.33 8.66
C ALA A 502 -18.54 37.08 10.09
N ALA A 503 -19.49 36.94 11.03
CA ALA A 503 -19.20 36.60 12.42
C ALA A 503 -18.74 35.13 12.58
N ASP A 504 -18.03 34.86 13.67
CA ASP A 504 -17.66 33.50 14.06
C ASP A 504 -18.94 32.74 14.45
N LYS A 505 -19.37 31.81 13.59
CA LYS A 505 -20.41 30.82 13.91
C LYS A 505 -19.81 29.46 13.65
N CYS A 506 -19.52 28.70 14.70
CA CYS A 506 -19.34 27.25 14.55
C CYS A 506 -20.70 26.59 14.68
N GLU A 507 -20.92 25.53 13.91
CA GLU A 507 -22.01 24.61 14.15
C GLU A 507 -21.65 23.78 15.38
N ASP A 508 -22.60 23.64 16.32
CA ASP A 508 -22.43 22.86 17.56
C ASP A 508 -22.35 21.35 17.30
#